data_AF-F4KPB2-F1
#
_entry.id   AF-F4KPB2-F1
#
_cell.length_a   1.000
_cell.length_b   1.000
_cell.length_c   1.000
_cell.angle_alpha   90.00
_cell.angle_beta   90.00
_cell.angle_gamma   90.00
#
_symmetry.space_group_name_H-M   'P 1'
#
loop_
_entity.id
_entity.type
_entity.pdbx_description
1 polymer ?
#
loop_
_entity_poly.entity_id
_entity_poly.type
_entity_poly.pdbx_seq_one_letter_code
_entity_poly.pdbx_strand_id
1 'polypeptide(L)'
;MKHLLSVFLLCLSVSSSHAQSSLAAPILLWPQGAPGATGTSDEDKPAIIPFVPEKNKQNGTAVLVIPGGGFTIRAVDHEGVLVAQWLKERGITAFLLRYRLRPLYDRKDWLADGQRAMQYIRANAAQYQIDPDRVGAVGFSAGAMLVADLGFNASLGDANATDPLEKQSALPDFDILAYGAMAFPAAISPARLQQVPPTFMFGTVEDAGSVHGLSTLFVDMVKHKVPVEAHFFQNGVHGSGFAIGDPILGEWPNLLWNWMHTNGFLSPKKRLALNGLVKLDGSPLLRGIIVLTPLDNPHDPPVIVYMTNTGTGELGRFSMPAGQGPVKGKYKVEVRQEATRWTSNSRDPFMINMMAKQRDNSLTEADLKEWGEFLRKRNLNPSIDNQRVFRKQRPGDVKDYVVEIVEGKEVVIEVFGK
;
A
#
# COMPACT_ATOMS: atom_id res chain seq x y z
N MET A 1 50.53 49.81 -38.13
CA MET A 1 49.14 49.33 -37.97
C MET A 1 49.13 47.82 -38.00
N LYS A 2 48.46 47.21 -37.02
CA LYS A 2 48.15 45.77 -36.84
C LYS A 2 49.29 44.84 -36.41
N HIS A 3 49.51 44.75 -35.09
CA HIS A 3 49.99 43.52 -34.47
C HIS A 3 48.84 42.92 -33.65
N LEU A 4 48.39 41.73 -34.07
CA LEU A 4 47.39 40.89 -33.41
C LEU A 4 47.96 40.38 -32.07
N LEU A 5 47.23 40.58 -30.97
CA LEU A 5 47.40 39.80 -29.76
C LEU A 5 46.71 38.44 -29.95
N SER A 6 47.48 37.36 -29.96
CA SER A 6 46.96 35.99 -29.87
C SER A 6 46.68 35.67 -28.40
N VAL A 7 45.40 35.60 -28.03
CA VAL A 7 44.94 35.07 -26.75
C VAL A 7 44.93 33.54 -26.84
N PHE A 8 45.81 32.88 -26.10
CA PHE A 8 45.77 31.44 -25.89
C PHE A 8 44.61 31.11 -24.94
N LEU A 9 43.51 30.58 -25.48
CA LEU A 9 42.41 30.04 -24.69
C LEU A 9 42.81 28.63 -24.22
N LEU A 10 43.14 28.48 -22.95
CA LEU A 10 43.42 27.19 -22.32
C LEU A 10 42.09 26.45 -22.12
N CYS A 11 41.72 25.58 -23.07
CA CYS A 11 40.59 24.67 -22.90
C CYS A 11 40.94 23.63 -21.83
N LEU A 12 40.49 23.86 -20.60
CA LEU A 12 40.40 22.84 -19.57
C LEU A 12 39.33 21.83 -19.99
N SER A 13 39.76 20.68 -20.52
CA SER A 13 38.90 19.52 -20.72
C SER A 13 38.50 18.98 -19.34
N VAL A 14 37.28 19.29 -18.91
CA VAL A 14 36.65 18.60 -17.78
C VAL A 14 36.35 17.18 -18.25
N SER A 15 37.22 16.24 -17.92
CA SER A 15 36.95 14.82 -18.08
C SER A 15 35.87 14.44 -17.07
N SER A 16 34.60 14.50 -17.50
CA SER A 16 33.49 13.92 -16.75
C SER A 16 33.67 12.40 -16.73
N SER A 17 34.31 11.88 -15.68
CA SER A 17 34.32 10.46 -15.38
C SER A 17 32.89 10.03 -15.05
N HIS A 18 32.12 9.66 -16.08
CA HIS A 18 30.93 8.86 -15.88
C HIS A 18 31.42 7.50 -15.39
N ALA A 19 31.50 7.33 -14.08
CA ALA A 19 31.63 6.01 -13.48
C ALA A 19 30.38 5.24 -13.92
N GLN A 20 30.55 4.40 -14.93
CA GLN A 20 29.54 3.43 -15.33
C GLN A 20 29.37 2.52 -14.12
N SER A 21 28.32 2.77 -13.33
CA SER A 21 28.01 1.99 -12.13
C SER A 21 27.75 0.55 -12.54
N SER A 22 28.76 -0.30 -12.47
CA SER A 22 28.61 -1.74 -12.67
C SER A 22 27.65 -2.28 -11.61
N LEU A 23 26.71 -3.14 -12.03
CA LEU A 23 25.87 -3.86 -11.09
C LEU A 23 26.71 -4.68 -10.12
N ALA A 24 26.20 -4.92 -8.91
CA ALA A 24 26.81 -5.85 -7.98
C ALA A 24 26.90 -7.26 -8.61
N ALA A 25 27.89 -8.04 -8.18
CA ALA A 25 28.01 -9.42 -8.61
C ALA A 25 26.74 -10.22 -8.24
N PRO A 26 26.20 -11.05 -9.15
CA PRO A 26 25.05 -11.90 -8.84
C PRO A 26 25.36 -12.88 -7.71
N ILE A 27 24.44 -13.00 -6.75
CA ILE A 27 24.49 -13.98 -5.68
C ILE A 27 23.67 -15.19 -6.13
N LEU A 28 24.33 -16.34 -6.33
CA LEU A 28 23.66 -17.56 -6.74
C LEU A 28 22.74 -18.09 -5.63
N LEU A 29 21.50 -18.42 -5.98
CA LEU A 29 20.51 -18.96 -5.04
C LEU A 29 20.85 -20.39 -4.58
N TRP A 30 21.55 -21.13 -5.45
CA TRP A 30 22.17 -22.42 -5.15
C TRP A 30 23.62 -22.42 -5.65
N PRO A 31 24.60 -22.09 -4.80
CA PRO A 31 26.02 -22.07 -5.20
C PRO A 31 26.54 -23.42 -5.71
N GLN A 32 25.92 -24.52 -5.28
CA GLN A 32 26.29 -25.89 -5.66
C GLN A 32 25.46 -26.45 -6.82
N GLY A 33 24.60 -25.64 -7.45
CA GLY A 33 23.71 -26.04 -8.54
C GLY A 33 22.24 -26.06 -8.13
N ALA A 34 21.38 -25.46 -8.96
CA ALA A 34 19.95 -25.36 -8.68
C ALA A 34 19.24 -26.71 -8.89
N PRO A 35 18.26 -27.06 -8.05
CA PRO A 35 17.43 -28.25 -8.26
C PRO A 35 16.79 -28.24 -9.65
N GLY A 36 16.90 -29.36 -10.37
CA GLY A 36 16.36 -29.51 -11.72
C GLY A 36 17.16 -28.82 -12.82
N ALA A 37 18.33 -28.24 -12.52
CA ALA A 37 19.20 -27.65 -13.53
C ALA A 37 19.57 -28.65 -14.64
N THR A 38 19.46 -28.22 -15.90
CA THR A 38 19.72 -29.07 -17.09
C THR A 38 21.07 -28.78 -17.75
N GLY A 39 21.76 -27.73 -17.32
CA GLY A 39 23.09 -27.36 -17.77
C GLY A 39 23.90 -26.61 -16.71
N THR A 40 24.95 -25.92 -17.15
CA THR A 40 25.86 -25.15 -16.28
C THR A 40 26.03 -23.69 -16.73
N SER A 41 25.18 -23.23 -17.64
CA SER A 41 25.17 -21.84 -18.10
C SER A 41 24.59 -20.92 -17.02
N ASP A 42 24.61 -19.62 -17.28
CA ASP A 42 23.96 -18.64 -16.38
C ASP A 42 22.45 -18.84 -16.27
N GLU A 43 21.82 -19.39 -17.32
CA GLU A 43 20.40 -19.74 -17.31
C GLU A 43 20.08 -20.91 -16.38
N ASP A 44 21.07 -21.73 -16.03
CA ASP A 44 20.92 -22.84 -15.08
C ASP A 44 21.21 -22.43 -13.62
N LYS A 45 21.62 -21.16 -13.43
CA LYS A 45 22.13 -20.62 -12.18
C LYS A 45 21.30 -19.39 -11.76
N PRO A 46 20.08 -19.60 -11.23
CA PRO A 46 19.25 -18.51 -10.75
C PRO A 46 19.97 -17.75 -9.64
N ALA A 47 19.81 -16.44 -9.66
CA ALA A 47 20.59 -15.53 -8.84
C ALA A 47 19.78 -14.29 -8.45
N ILE A 48 20.24 -13.58 -7.42
CA ILE A 48 19.74 -12.26 -7.06
C ILE A 48 20.86 -11.23 -7.17
N ILE A 49 20.52 -10.01 -7.55
CA ILE A 49 21.45 -8.88 -7.64
C ILE A 49 21.00 -7.82 -6.63
N PRO A 50 21.81 -7.51 -5.60
CA PRO A 50 21.40 -6.58 -4.55
C PRO A 50 21.57 -5.11 -4.95
N PHE A 51 20.57 -4.30 -4.61
CA PHE A 51 20.57 -2.83 -4.70
C PHE A 51 20.35 -2.28 -3.30
N VAL A 52 21.45 -1.98 -2.62
CA VAL A 52 21.46 -1.62 -1.21
C VAL A 52 21.57 -0.09 -1.07
N PRO A 53 20.64 0.58 -0.38
CA PRO A 53 20.77 2.00 -0.04
C PRO A 53 22.00 2.25 0.83
N GLU A 54 22.47 3.49 0.86
CA GLU A 54 23.46 3.92 1.85
C GLU A 54 22.94 3.60 3.27
N LYS A 55 23.85 3.20 4.16
CA LYS A 55 23.50 2.67 5.49
C LYS A 55 22.58 3.59 6.30
N ASN A 56 22.76 4.90 6.21
CA ASN A 56 21.94 5.90 6.91
C ASN A 56 20.59 6.21 6.23
N LYS A 57 20.32 5.67 5.04
CA LYS A 57 19.06 5.82 4.30
C LYS A 57 18.16 4.59 4.37
N GLN A 58 18.66 3.47 4.89
CA GLN A 58 17.91 2.22 4.97
C GLN A 58 16.73 2.34 5.94
N ASN A 59 15.52 2.02 5.46
CA ASN A 59 14.28 2.06 6.27
C ASN A 59 13.90 0.70 6.88
N GLY A 60 14.71 -0.33 6.65
CA GLY A 60 14.49 -1.70 7.11
C GLY A 60 13.61 -2.54 6.20
N THR A 61 13.10 -2.01 5.09
CA THR A 61 12.24 -2.74 4.15
C THR A 61 13.09 -3.35 3.05
N ALA A 62 12.67 -4.54 2.58
CA ALA A 62 13.23 -5.13 1.37
C ALA A 62 12.17 -5.55 0.36
N VAL A 63 12.54 -5.53 -0.92
CA VAL A 63 11.67 -5.94 -2.02
C VAL A 63 12.41 -6.83 -3.01
N LEU A 64 11.87 -8.01 -3.29
CA LEU A 64 12.29 -8.84 -4.41
C LEU A 64 11.66 -8.29 -5.70
N VAL A 65 12.49 -7.89 -6.66
CA VAL A 65 12.07 -7.37 -7.96
C VAL A 65 12.11 -8.49 -9.00
N ILE A 66 10.96 -8.81 -9.58
CA ILE A 66 10.79 -9.89 -10.55
C ILE A 66 10.37 -9.29 -11.90
N PRO A 67 11.29 -9.17 -12.87
CA PRO A 67 10.96 -8.59 -14.17
C PRO A 67 10.01 -9.51 -14.95
N GLY A 68 9.29 -8.95 -15.92
CA GLY A 68 8.49 -9.70 -16.86
C GLY A 68 9.31 -10.27 -18.01
N GLY A 69 8.62 -10.60 -19.11
CA GLY A 69 9.23 -11.20 -20.30
C GLY A 69 8.64 -12.54 -20.73
N GLY A 70 7.40 -12.84 -20.34
CA GLY A 70 6.67 -14.03 -20.80
C GLY A 70 7.30 -15.37 -20.42
N PHE A 71 8.17 -15.37 -19.41
CA PHE A 71 9.07 -16.49 -19.06
C PHE A 71 10.00 -16.94 -20.21
N THR A 72 10.15 -16.15 -21.28
CA THR A 72 11.09 -16.40 -22.40
C THR A 72 12.32 -15.50 -22.37
N ILE A 73 12.19 -14.34 -21.73
CA ILE A 73 13.27 -13.40 -21.46
C ILE A 73 13.03 -12.80 -20.06
N ARG A 74 13.94 -11.95 -19.61
CA ARG A 74 13.78 -11.07 -18.46
C ARG A 74 13.90 -9.64 -18.94
N ALA A 75 12.87 -8.81 -18.76
CA ALA A 75 12.88 -7.39 -19.10
C ALA A 75 13.70 -6.57 -18.08
N VAL A 76 14.99 -6.90 -17.96
CA VAL A 76 15.84 -6.54 -16.83
C VAL A 76 16.02 -5.03 -16.65
N ASP A 77 16.04 -4.25 -17.72
CA ASP A 77 16.34 -2.81 -17.60
C ASP A 77 15.16 -2.06 -16.96
N HIS A 78 14.01 -2.04 -17.63
CA HIS A 78 12.87 -1.18 -17.26
C HIS A 78 11.95 -1.78 -16.20
N GLU A 79 11.90 -3.10 -16.05
CA GLU A 79 11.09 -3.80 -15.01
C GLU A 79 11.97 -4.38 -13.90
N GLY A 80 13.30 -4.24 -13.99
CA GLY A 80 14.27 -4.73 -13.02
C GLY A 80 15.12 -3.62 -12.43
N VAL A 81 16.18 -3.23 -13.15
CA VAL A 81 17.22 -2.30 -12.70
C VAL A 81 16.63 -0.93 -12.36
N LEU A 82 15.78 -0.35 -13.22
CA LEU A 82 15.14 0.94 -12.94
C LEU A 82 14.26 0.87 -11.68
N VAL A 83 13.56 -0.25 -11.50
CA VAL A 83 12.69 -0.47 -10.33
C VAL A 83 13.52 -0.60 -9.06
N ALA A 84 14.58 -1.40 -9.10
CA ALA A 84 15.49 -1.61 -8.00
C ALA A 84 16.23 -0.32 -7.60
N GLN A 85 16.60 0.52 -8.57
CA GLN A 85 17.18 1.85 -8.32
C GLN A 85 16.16 2.79 -7.66
N TRP A 86 14.93 2.85 -8.16
CA TRP A 86 13.87 3.68 -7.58
C TRP A 86 13.55 3.32 -6.13
N LEU A 87 13.56 2.02 -5.80
CA LEU A 87 13.42 1.50 -4.44
C LEU A 87 14.63 1.88 -3.57
N LYS A 88 15.86 1.69 -4.09
CA LYS A 88 17.11 2.04 -3.41
C LYS A 88 17.16 3.51 -3.03
N GLU A 89 16.79 4.40 -3.95
CA GLU A 89 16.78 5.86 -3.73
C GLU A 89 15.82 6.27 -2.60
N ARG A 90 14.83 5.44 -2.32
CA ARG A 90 13.81 5.61 -1.27
C ARG A 90 14.13 4.85 0.03
N GLY A 91 15.35 4.33 0.15
CA GLY A 91 15.81 3.65 1.36
C GLY A 91 15.36 2.19 1.48
N ILE A 92 14.76 1.61 0.44
CA ILE A 92 14.33 0.22 0.41
C ILE A 92 15.45 -0.62 -0.20
N THR A 93 15.81 -1.74 0.44
CA THR A 93 16.78 -2.68 -0.13
C THR A 93 16.10 -3.52 -1.21
N ALA A 94 16.55 -3.46 -2.46
CA ALA A 94 15.96 -4.24 -3.54
C ALA A 94 16.87 -5.41 -3.94
N PHE A 95 16.26 -6.52 -4.37
CA PHE A 95 16.98 -7.66 -4.94
C PHE A 95 16.35 -7.99 -6.29
N LEU A 96 17.10 -7.82 -7.37
CA LEU A 96 16.63 -8.17 -8.71
C LEU A 96 16.81 -9.68 -8.94
N LEU A 97 15.71 -10.38 -9.20
CA LEU A 97 15.70 -11.82 -9.44
C LEU A 97 16.03 -12.15 -10.90
N ARG A 98 17.09 -12.95 -11.08
CA ARG A 98 17.35 -13.73 -12.30
C ARG A 98 16.77 -15.13 -12.10
N TYR A 99 15.48 -15.29 -12.41
CA TYR A 99 14.78 -16.58 -12.43
C TYR A 99 15.00 -17.31 -13.76
N ARG A 100 14.85 -18.63 -13.75
CA ARG A 100 15.05 -19.49 -14.93
C ARG A 100 13.92 -19.41 -15.95
N LEU A 101 14.15 -19.73 -17.22
CA LEU A 101 13.23 -19.48 -18.35
C LEU A 101 12.79 -20.75 -19.09
N ARG A 102 11.66 -20.63 -19.77
CA ARG A 102 11.15 -21.65 -20.69
C ARG A 102 11.97 -21.65 -22.00
N PRO A 103 12.04 -22.77 -22.74
CA PRO A 103 11.35 -24.04 -22.49
C PRO A 103 12.11 -24.97 -21.52
N LEU A 104 13.29 -24.58 -21.04
CA LEU A 104 14.12 -25.43 -20.19
C LEU A 104 13.51 -25.66 -18.80
N TYR A 105 12.84 -24.63 -18.28
CA TYR A 105 12.29 -24.59 -16.95
C TYR A 105 10.82 -24.16 -17.00
N ASP A 106 10.04 -24.63 -16.02
CA ASP A 106 8.62 -24.38 -15.96
C ASP A 106 8.20 -23.72 -14.62
N ARG A 107 6.90 -23.61 -14.39
CA ARG A 107 6.33 -22.97 -13.19
C ARG A 107 6.92 -23.47 -11.87
N LYS A 108 7.17 -24.78 -11.69
CA LYS A 108 7.74 -25.27 -10.41
C LYS A 108 9.15 -24.71 -10.18
N ASP A 109 9.93 -24.52 -11.23
CA ASP A 109 11.28 -24.00 -11.15
C ASP A 109 11.28 -22.50 -10.88
N TRP A 110 10.39 -21.74 -11.53
CA TRP A 110 10.24 -20.30 -11.28
C TRP A 110 9.80 -20.02 -9.85
N LEU A 111 8.81 -20.79 -9.36
CA LEU A 111 8.36 -20.69 -7.97
C LEU A 111 9.50 -21.05 -7.02
N ALA A 112 10.25 -22.12 -7.29
CA ALA A 112 11.42 -22.47 -6.46
C ALA A 112 12.46 -21.34 -6.42
N ASP A 113 12.77 -20.71 -7.55
CA ASP A 113 13.71 -19.59 -7.64
C ASP A 113 13.23 -18.38 -6.82
N GLY A 114 11.95 -18.00 -6.97
CA GLY A 114 11.34 -16.92 -6.19
C GLY A 114 11.35 -17.20 -4.69
N GLN A 115 10.97 -18.43 -4.30
CA GLN A 115 10.95 -18.83 -2.88
C GLN A 115 12.35 -18.76 -2.28
N ARG A 116 13.34 -19.29 -3.00
CA ARG A 116 14.73 -19.32 -2.55
C ARG A 116 15.30 -17.91 -2.39
N ALA A 117 14.92 -16.98 -3.27
CA ALA A 117 15.29 -15.59 -3.15
C ALA A 117 14.69 -14.93 -1.90
N MET A 118 13.39 -15.13 -1.63
CA MET A 118 12.74 -14.62 -0.42
C MET A 118 13.39 -15.16 0.86
N GLN A 119 13.67 -16.47 0.88
CA GLN A 119 14.37 -17.14 1.97
C GLN A 119 15.78 -16.59 2.18
N TYR A 120 16.53 -16.36 1.10
CA TYR A 120 17.85 -15.73 1.18
C TYR A 120 17.76 -14.35 1.82
N ILE A 121 16.81 -13.51 1.38
CA ILE A 121 16.66 -12.15 1.91
C ILE A 121 16.40 -12.19 3.42
N ARG A 122 15.49 -13.05 3.88
CA ARG A 122 15.19 -13.19 5.32
C ARG A 122 16.36 -13.75 6.12
N ALA A 123 17.02 -14.80 5.62
CA ALA A 123 18.18 -15.38 6.31
C ALA A 123 19.35 -14.39 6.46
N ASN A 124 19.46 -13.44 5.54
CA ASN A 124 20.52 -12.43 5.52
C ASN A 124 20.02 -11.05 5.98
N ALA A 125 18.83 -10.95 6.59
CA ALA A 125 18.20 -9.67 6.91
C ALA A 125 19.12 -8.79 7.79
N ALA A 126 19.78 -9.37 8.79
CA ALA A 126 20.72 -8.66 9.65
C ALA A 126 21.91 -8.04 8.89
N GLN A 127 22.44 -8.72 7.87
CA GLN A 127 23.55 -8.20 7.04
C GLN A 127 23.13 -6.93 6.29
N TYR A 128 21.88 -6.87 5.85
CA TYR A 128 21.35 -5.76 5.06
C TYR A 128 20.55 -4.75 5.88
N GLN A 129 20.52 -4.88 7.22
CA GLN A 129 19.66 -4.09 8.13
C GLN A 129 18.19 -4.09 7.71
N ILE A 130 17.72 -5.25 7.26
CA ILE A 130 16.32 -5.51 6.90
C ILE A 130 15.60 -6.05 8.13
N ASP A 131 14.36 -5.65 8.26
CA ASP A 131 13.38 -6.26 9.15
C ASP A 131 12.78 -7.48 8.44
N PRO A 132 12.94 -8.71 8.98
CA PRO A 132 12.51 -9.93 8.28
C PRO A 132 11.00 -10.03 8.08
N ASP A 133 10.21 -9.19 8.77
CA ASP A 133 8.75 -9.08 8.64
C ASP A 133 8.32 -7.91 7.71
N ARG A 134 9.27 -7.30 6.99
CA ARG A 134 9.02 -6.26 5.98
C ARG A 134 9.74 -6.55 4.65
N VAL A 135 9.57 -7.78 4.16
CA VAL A 135 10.11 -8.29 2.90
C VAL A 135 8.98 -8.56 1.91
N GLY A 136 8.75 -7.66 0.96
CA GLY A 136 7.75 -7.81 -0.09
C GLY A 136 8.32 -8.26 -1.44
N ALA A 137 7.44 -8.36 -2.44
CA ALA A 137 7.84 -8.62 -3.81
C ALA A 137 7.08 -7.72 -4.80
N VAL A 138 7.76 -7.29 -5.86
CA VAL A 138 7.18 -6.59 -7.00
C VAL A 138 7.44 -7.36 -8.27
N GLY A 139 6.40 -7.55 -9.07
CA GLY A 139 6.47 -8.28 -10.31
C GLY A 139 5.78 -7.55 -11.45
N PHE A 140 6.30 -7.72 -12.66
CA PHE A 140 5.74 -7.15 -13.88
C PHE A 140 5.35 -8.26 -14.86
N SER A 141 4.14 -8.21 -15.44
CA SER A 141 3.69 -9.21 -16.42
C SER A 141 3.89 -10.66 -15.91
N ALA A 142 4.72 -11.47 -16.58
CA ALA A 142 5.11 -12.82 -16.11
C ALA A 142 5.74 -12.82 -14.70
N GLY A 143 6.51 -11.79 -14.35
CA GLY A 143 7.04 -11.61 -13.00
C GLY A 143 5.94 -11.34 -11.97
N ALA A 144 4.87 -10.63 -12.34
CA ALA A 144 3.70 -10.44 -11.48
C ALA A 144 2.95 -11.75 -11.25
N MET A 145 2.88 -12.62 -12.27
CA MET A 145 2.35 -13.98 -12.09
C MET A 145 3.17 -14.77 -11.06
N LEU A 146 4.50 -14.65 -11.07
CA LEU A 146 5.37 -15.29 -10.09
C LEU A 146 5.21 -14.69 -8.67
N VAL A 147 5.04 -13.38 -8.54
CA VAL A 147 4.72 -12.74 -7.24
C VAL A 147 3.39 -13.27 -6.69
N ALA A 148 2.34 -13.29 -7.50
CA ALA A 148 1.06 -13.87 -7.06
C ALA A 148 1.20 -15.36 -6.69
N ASP A 149 2.05 -16.11 -7.41
CA ASP A 149 2.32 -17.51 -7.11
C ASP A 149 3.02 -17.68 -5.74
N LEU A 150 3.95 -16.79 -5.40
CA LEU A 150 4.54 -16.74 -4.07
C LEU A 150 3.48 -16.44 -3.01
N GLY A 151 2.61 -15.46 -3.24
CA GLY A 151 1.53 -15.10 -2.31
C GLY A 151 0.57 -16.26 -2.00
N PHE A 152 0.35 -17.18 -2.94
CA PHE A 152 -0.55 -18.33 -2.75
C PHE A 152 0.15 -19.63 -2.35
N ASN A 153 1.34 -19.88 -2.88
CA ASN A 153 1.98 -21.20 -2.86
C ASN A 153 3.35 -21.24 -2.17
N ALA A 154 3.86 -20.12 -1.64
CA ALA A 154 5.17 -20.10 -1.00
C ALA A 154 5.27 -21.00 0.24
N SER A 155 6.39 -21.71 0.40
CA SER A 155 6.75 -22.38 1.66
C SER A 155 6.76 -21.37 2.82
N LEU A 156 6.20 -21.76 3.96
CA LEU A 156 6.24 -20.96 5.20
C LEU A 156 7.52 -21.18 6.02
N GLY A 157 8.45 -21.98 5.49
CA GLY A 157 9.65 -22.44 6.17
C GLY A 157 9.43 -23.76 6.92
N ASP A 158 10.52 -24.51 7.10
CA ASP A 158 10.56 -25.73 7.90
C ASP A 158 11.68 -25.64 8.94
N ALA A 159 11.32 -25.56 10.22
CA ALA A 159 12.28 -25.45 11.32
C ALA A 159 13.25 -26.64 11.39
N ASN A 160 12.87 -27.81 10.85
CA ASN A 160 13.67 -29.02 10.82
C ASN A 160 14.53 -29.15 9.55
N ALA A 161 14.43 -28.23 8.60
CA ALA A 161 15.21 -28.27 7.38
C ALA A 161 16.71 -28.28 7.67
N THR A 162 17.46 -29.08 6.91
CA THR A 162 18.92 -29.13 7.02
C THR A 162 19.55 -27.88 6.40
N ASP A 163 18.97 -27.38 5.31
CA ASP A 163 19.34 -26.12 4.69
C ASP A 163 18.84 -24.93 5.54
N PRO A 164 19.72 -24.03 6.02
CA PRO A 164 19.32 -22.88 6.80
C PRO A 164 18.34 -21.93 6.10
N LEU A 165 18.38 -21.84 4.76
CA LEU A 165 17.46 -20.99 4.01
C LEU A 165 16.04 -21.56 4.00
N GLU A 166 15.90 -22.88 3.95
CA GLU A 166 14.59 -23.56 3.96
C GLU A 166 13.85 -23.42 5.31
N LYS A 167 14.57 -23.01 6.37
CA LYS A 167 13.96 -22.64 7.65
C LYS A 167 13.19 -21.32 7.58
N GLN A 168 13.51 -20.47 6.62
CA GLN A 168 12.87 -19.17 6.46
C GLN A 168 11.57 -19.29 5.67
N SER A 169 10.60 -18.44 5.99
CA SER A 169 9.42 -18.27 5.15
C SER A 169 9.81 -17.68 3.80
N ALA A 170 9.23 -18.22 2.73
CA ALA A 170 9.31 -17.69 1.38
C ALA A 170 8.14 -16.74 1.03
N LEU A 171 7.13 -16.65 1.90
CA LEU A 171 5.92 -15.85 1.66
C LEU A 171 6.23 -14.35 1.74
N PRO A 172 5.89 -13.50 0.75
CA PRO A 172 6.06 -12.06 0.87
C PRO A 172 5.20 -11.46 1.98
N ASP A 173 5.67 -10.39 2.62
CA ASP A 173 4.86 -9.63 3.60
C ASP A 173 3.87 -8.68 2.90
N PHE A 174 4.11 -8.39 1.62
CA PHE A 174 3.23 -7.65 0.72
C PHE A 174 3.57 -7.92 -0.74
N ASP A 175 2.55 -7.86 -1.60
CA ASP A 175 2.67 -8.13 -3.04
C ASP A 175 2.39 -6.86 -3.86
N ILE A 176 3.14 -6.67 -4.94
CA ILE A 176 2.94 -5.59 -5.91
C ILE A 176 2.88 -6.22 -7.31
N LEU A 177 1.72 -6.13 -7.96
CA LEU A 177 1.43 -6.75 -9.25
C LEU A 177 1.24 -5.67 -10.33
N ALA A 178 2.17 -5.55 -11.27
CA ALA A 178 2.08 -4.65 -12.41
C ALA A 178 1.71 -5.42 -13.68
N TYR A 179 0.51 -5.12 -14.22
CA TYR A 179 -0.07 -5.63 -15.47
C TYR A 179 0.12 -7.14 -15.69
N GLY A 180 -0.02 -7.92 -14.61
CA GLY A 180 0.00 -9.38 -14.66
C GLY A 180 -0.60 -9.98 -13.38
N ALA A 181 -1.27 -11.12 -13.52
CA ALA A 181 -1.96 -11.80 -12.44
C ALA A 181 -2.04 -13.30 -12.72
N MET A 182 -2.35 -14.07 -11.68
CA MET A 182 -2.86 -15.43 -11.81
C MET A 182 -4.25 -15.53 -11.21
N ALA A 183 -4.99 -16.59 -11.56
CA ALA A 183 -6.30 -16.84 -10.97
C ALA A 183 -6.18 -17.08 -9.46
N PHE A 184 -7.14 -16.57 -8.70
CA PHE A 184 -7.24 -16.88 -7.27
C PHE A 184 -7.44 -18.40 -7.10
N PRO A 185 -6.71 -19.08 -6.19
CA PRO A 185 -6.82 -20.53 -6.06
C PRO A 185 -8.22 -20.97 -5.66
N ALA A 186 -8.82 -21.87 -6.43
CA ALA A 186 -10.17 -22.38 -6.15
C ALA A 186 -10.28 -23.15 -4.81
N ALA A 187 -9.17 -23.72 -4.33
CA ALA A 187 -9.09 -24.52 -3.11
C ALA A 187 -8.02 -24.01 -2.14
N ILE A 188 -8.13 -22.74 -1.73
CA ILE A 188 -7.26 -22.19 -0.68
C ILE A 188 -7.76 -22.63 0.71
N SER A 189 -6.86 -23.12 1.56
CA SER A 189 -7.22 -23.48 2.93
C SER A 189 -7.51 -22.23 3.77
N PRO A 190 -8.41 -22.27 4.77
CA PRO A 190 -8.66 -21.12 5.64
C PRO A 190 -7.39 -20.59 6.34
N ALA A 191 -6.46 -21.48 6.71
CA ALA A 191 -5.19 -21.10 7.31
C ALA A 191 -4.28 -20.35 6.33
N ARG A 192 -4.15 -20.83 5.08
CA ARG A 192 -3.39 -20.13 4.04
C ARG A 192 -4.06 -18.80 3.69
N LEU A 193 -5.39 -18.75 3.66
CA LEU A 193 -6.12 -17.54 3.29
C LEU A 193 -5.80 -16.36 4.23
N GLN A 194 -5.64 -16.62 5.52
CA GLN A 194 -5.25 -15.60 6.52
C GLN A 194 -3.83 -15.05 6.31
N GLN A 195 -3.00 -15.76 5.55
CA GLN A 195 -1.62 -15.42 5.29
C GLN A 195 -1.44 -14.79 3.91
N VAL A 196 -2.47 -14.74 3.06
CA VAL A 196 -2.33 -14.11 1.73
C VAL A 196 -1.92 -12.65 1.94
N PRO A 197 -0.81 -12.19 1.33
CA PRO A 197 -0.26 -10.87 1.62
C PRO A 197 -1.21 -9.76 1.17
N PRO A 198 -1.18 -8.58 1.81
CA PRO A 198 -1.77 -7.38 1.24
C PRO A 198 -1.20 -7.10 -0.15
N THR A 199 -2.06 -6.85 -1.14
CA THR A 199 -1.63 -6.70 -2.54
C THR A 199 -1.95 -5.32 -3.10
N PHE A 200 -0.98 -4.71 -3.78
CA PHE A 200 -1.17 -3.56 -4.66
C PHE A 200 -1.19 -4.02 -6.12
N MET A 201 -2.16 -3.56 -6.90
CA MET A 201 -2.31 -3.90 -8.32
C MET A 201 -2.31 -2.65 -9.19
N PHE A 202 -1.62 -2.74 -10.33
CA PHE A 202 -1.63 -1.74 -11.38
C PHE A 202 -1.90 -2.41 -12.73
N GLY A 203 -2.76 -1.82 -13.56
CA GLY A 203 -2.98 -2.25 -14.95
C GLY A 203 -3.64 -1.17 -15.80
N THR A 204 -3.80 -1.44 -17.10
CA THR A 204 -4.40 -0.49 -18.06
C THR A 204 -5.55 -1.15 -18.83
N VAL A 205 -6.61 -0.39 -19.13
CA VAL A 205 -7.76 -0.89 -19.91
C VAL A 205 -7.38 -1.18 -21.36
N GLU A 206 -6.44 -0.41 -21.91
CA GLU A 206 -5.84 -0.64 -23.23
C GLU A 206 -5.17 -2.03 -23.34
N ASP A 207 -4.59 -2.54 -22.24
CA ASP A 207 -4.14 -3.92 -22.10
C ASP A 207 -5.25 -4.83 -21.54
N ALA A 208 -6.30 -4.98 -22.34
CA ALA A 208 -7.55 -5.65 -21.95
C ALA A 208 -7.35 -7.08 -21.42
N GLY A 209 -6.37 -7.82 -21.96
CA GLY A 209 -6.07 -9.17 -21.51
C GLY A 209 -5.53 -9.21 -20.08
N SER A 210 -4.52 -8.39 -19.80
CA SER A 210 -3.87 -8.37 -18.47
C SER A 210 -4.78 -7.75 -17.40
N VAL A 211 -5.48 -6.67 -17.72
CA VAL A 211 -6.40 -6.01 -16.77
C VAL A 211 -7.61 -6.88 -16.42
N HIS A 212 -8.09 -7.71 -17.36
CA HIS A 212 -9.15 -8.67 -17.08
C HIS A 212 -8.72 -9.69 -16.01
N GLY A 213 -7.49 -10.22 -16.12
CA GLY A 213 -6.91 -11.11 -15.12
C GLY A 213 -6.76 -10.44 -13.75
N LEU A 214 -6.21 -9.23 -13.70
CA LEU A 214 -6.05 -8.46 -12.47
C LEU A 214 -7.39 -8.11 -11.81
N SER A 215 -8.37 -7.65 -12.58
CA SER A 215 -9.70 -7.30 -12.05
C SER A 215 -10.45 -8.51 -11.49
N THR A 216 -10.31 -9.69 -12.11
CA THR A 216 -10.86 -10.94 -11.60
C THR A 216 -10.22 -11.29 -10.26
N LEU A 217 -8.88 -11.24 -10.19
CA LEU A 217 -8.14 -11.51 -8.96
C LEU A 217 -8.51 -10.52 -7.84
N PHE A 218 -8.60 -9.23 -8.15
CA PHE A 218 -9.03 -8.19 -7.22
C PHE A 218 -10.40 -8.51 -6.60
N VAL A 219 -11.39 -8.84 -7.43
CA VAL A 219 -12.74 -9.19 -6.97
C VAL A 219 -12.72 -10.40 -6.05
N ASP A 220 -11.93 -11.43 -6.36
CA ASP A 220 -11.84 -12.62 -5.54
C ASP A 220 -11.12 -12.37 -4.21
N MET A 221 -10.07 -11.53 -4.19
CA MET A 221 -9.43 -11.09 -2.95
C MET A 221 -10.39 -10.31 -2.05
N VAL A 222 -11.20 -9.40 -2.62
CA VAL A 222 -12.23 -8.66 -1.89
C VAL A 222 -13.27 -9.62 -1.29
N LYS A 223 -13.77 -10.60 -2.06
CA LYS A 223 -14.73 -11.61 -1.56
C LYS A 223 -14.19 -12.36 -0.34
N HIS A 224 -12.89 -12.68 -0.37
CA HIS A 224 -12.21 -13.40 0.70
C HIS A 224 -11.66 -12.49 1.81
N LYS A 225 -11.91 -11.17 1.75
CA LYS A 225 -11.45 -10.17 2.72
C LYS A 225 -9.92 -10.09 2.83
N VAL A 226 -9.20 -10.44 1.78
CA VAL A 226 -7.76 -10.18 1.68
C VAL A 226 -7.56 -8.69 1.38
N PRO A 227 -6.72 -7.95 2.12
CA PRO A 227 -6.44 -6.55 1.84
C PRO A 227 -5.88 -6.36 0.43
N VAL A 228 -6.54 -5.56 -0.39
CA VAL A 228 -6.12 -5.33 -1.78
C VAL A 228 -6.45 -3.90 -2.20
N GLU A 229 -5.53 -3.28 -2.95
CA GLU A 229 -5.72 -1.99 -3.63
C GLU A 229 -5.40 -2.17 -5.12
N ALA A 230 -6.21 -1.57 -6.00
CA ALA A 230 -6.00 -1.67 -7.45
C ALA A 230 -6.20 -0.32 -8.15
N HIS A 231 -5.29 -0.02 -9.08
CA HIS A 231 -5.33 1.16 -9.94
C HIS A 231 -5.38 0.73 -11.41
N PHE A 232 -6.56 0.89 -12.04
CA PHE A 232 -6.76 0.59 -13.44
C PHE A 232 -6.88 1.88 -14.25
N PHE A 233 -5.85 2.17 -15.04
CA PHE A 233 -5.77 3.35 -15.88
C PHE A 233 -6.40 3.11 -17.24
N GLN A 234 -6.88 4.16 -17.91
CA GLN A 234 -7.52 3.99 -19.21
C GLN A 234 -6.52 3.58 -20.31
N ASN A 235 -5.40 4.30 -20.41
CA ASN A 235 -4.42 4.16 -21.50
C ASN A 235 -3.07 3.66 -20.98
N GLY A 236 -2.32 3.01 -21.85
CA GLY A 236 -0.97 2.52 -21.62
C GLY A 236 -0.77 1.12 -22.16
N VAL A 237 0.30 0.92 -22.91
CA VAL A 237 0.66 -0.38 -23.49
C VAL A 237 1.16 -1.35 -22.41
N HIS A 238 1.07 -2.65 -22.71
CA HIS A 238 1.72 -3.69 -21.92
C HIS A 238 3.24 -3.44 -21.82
N GLY A 239 3.84 -3.71 -20.67
CA GLY A 239 5.28 -3.48 -20.46
C GLY A 239 5.66 -2.00 -20.34
N SER A 240 4.73 -1.15 -19.90
CA SER A 240 4.97 0.29 -19.71
C SER A 240 5.97 0.61 -18.59
N GLY A 241 6.32 -0.35 -17.73
CA GLY A 241 7.20 -0.13 -16.59
C GLY A 241 6.70 1.03 -15.72
N PHE A 242 7.58 2.01 -15.45
CA PHE A 242 7.21 3.24 -14.75
C PHE A 242 6.50 4.30 -15.59
N ALA A 243 6.30 4.06 -16.89
CA ALA A 243 5.65 5.01 -17.79
C ALA A 243 6.23 6.45 -17.68
N ILE A 244 7.57 6.55 -17.62
CA ILE A 244 8.27 7.81 -17.36
C ILE A 244 7.86 8.85 -18.41
N GLY A 245 7.37 10.00 -17.93
CA GLY A 245 6.93 11.11 -18.78
C GLY A 245 5.42 11.10 -19.10
N ASP A 246 4.70 10.02 -18.81
CA ASP A 246 3.24 10.00 -18.87
C ASP A 246 2.66 10.67 -17.60
N PRO A 247 1.84 11.72 -17.71
CA PRO A 247 1.35 12.48 -16.55
C PRO A 247 0.24 11.79 -15.76
N ILE A 248 -0.33 10.69 -16.27
CA ILE A 248 -1.41 9.94 -15.63
C ILE A 248 -0.90 8.56 -15.24
N LEU A 249 -0.38 7.81 -16.21
CA LEU A 249 0.13 6.47 -15.98
C LEU A 249 1.37 6.51 -15.10
N GLY A 250 2.25 7.49 -15.31
CA GLY A 250 3.47 7.68 -14.51
C GLY A 250 3.22 8.04 -13.04
N GLU A 251 1.96 8.21 -12.60
CA GLU A 251 1.61 8.42 -11.19
C GLU A 251 1.52 7.12 -10.39
N TRP A 252 1.39 5.96 -11.04
CA TRP A 252 1.25 4.69 -10.32
C TRP A 252 2.39 4.41 -9.32
N PRO A 253 3.68 4.75 -9.58
CA PRO A 253 4.75 4.59 -8.59
C PRO A 253 4.57 5.51 -7.36
N ASN A 254 3.98 6.70 -7.52
CA ASN A 254 3.64 7.58 -6.40
C ASN A 254 2.50 6.99 -5.56
N LEU A 255 1.51 6.39 -6.21
CA LEU A 255 0.42 5.68 -5.54
C LEU A 255 0.96 4.47 -4.76
N LEU A 256 1.86 3.68 -5.37
CA LEU A 256 2.56 2.60 -4.69
C LEU A 256 3.33 3.10 -3.46
N TRP A 257 4.12 4.18 -3.60
CA TRP A 257 4.87 4.77 -2.49
C TRP A 257 3.96 5.14 -1.32
N ASN A 258 2.83 5.80 -1.61
CA ASN A 258 1.84 6.19 -0.61
C ASN A 258 1.16 4.98 0.03
N TRP A 259 0.84 3.95 -0.75
CA TRP A 259 0.28 2.70 -0.26
C TRP A 259 1.24 1.99 0.71
N MET A 260 2.53 1.89 0.36
CA MET A 260 3.54 1.28 1.23
C MET A 260 3.68 2.03 2.56
N HIS A 261 3.64 3.36 2.54
CA HIS A 261 3.65 4.17 3.75
C HIS A 261 2.39 3.96 4.60
N THR A 262 1.22 4.01 3.98
CA THR A 262 -0.07 3.93 4.67
C THR A 262 -0.27 2.56 5.32
N ASN A 263 0.25 1.51 4.70
CA ASN A 263 0.22 0.14 5.24
C ASN A 263 1.36 -0.15 6.24
N GLY A 264 2.24 0.82 6.51
CA GLY A 264 3.31 0.68 7.51
C GLY A 264 4.51 -0.12 7.03
N PHE A 265 4.61 -0.46 5.74
CA PHE A 265 5.72 -1.26 5.22
C PHE A 265 7.05 -0.51 5.22
N LEU A 266 7.04 0.83 5.35
CA LEU A 266 8.23 1.69 5.30
C LEU A 266 8.66 2.22 6.67
N SER A 267 8.00 1.81 7.75
CA SER A 267 8.27 2.33 9.10
C SER A 267 8.06 1.27 10.16
N PRO A 268 8.93 1.17 11.19
CA PRO A 268 8.73 0.26 12.32
C PRO A 268 7.64 0.76 13.29
N LYS A 269 7.06 1.95 13.06
CA LYS A 269 6.03 2.50 13.95
C LYS A 269 4.75 1.66 13.87
N LYS A 270 4.40 1.02 14.97
CA LYS A 270 3.14 0.27 15.12
C LYS A 270 1.94 1.20 14.92
N ARG A 271 0.99 0.76 14.09
CA ARG A 271 -0.32 1.40 13.94
C ARG A 271 -1.19 1.13 15.17
N LEU A 272 -1.91 2.14 15.63
CA LEU A 272 -2.65 2.14 16.88
C LEU A 272 -4.15 2.16 16.60
N ALA A 273 -4.92 1.36 17.32
CA ALA A 273 -6.36 1.57 17.37
C ALA A 273 -6.64 2.94 18.00
N LEU A 274 -7.60 3.66 17.44
CA LEU A 274 -7.94 5.00 17.90
C LEU A 274 -9.42 5.06 18.27
N ASN A 275 -9.69 5.44 19.52
CA ASN A 275 -11.02 5.80 19.97
C ASN A 275 -11.01 7.27 20.35
N GLY A 276 -12.10 7.97 20.04
CA GLY A 276 -12.19 9.37 20.41
C GLY A 276 -13.61 9.89 20.51
N LEU A 277 -13.71 11.07 21.11
CA LEU A 277 -14.94 11.82 21.31
C LEU A 277 -14.74 13.23 20.76
N VAL A 278 -15.69 13.72 19.97
CA VAL A 278 -15.66 15.06 19.39
C VAL A 278 -16.81 15.88 19.91
N LYS A 279 -16.50 17.09 20.39
CA LYS A 279 -17.46 18.09 20.87
C LYS A 279 -17.31 19.41 20.12
N LEU A 280 -18.43 20.05 19.85
CA LEU A 280 -18.55 21.42 19.40
C LEU A 280 -19.34 22.21 20.44
N ASP A 281 -18.72 23.27 20.99
CA ASP A 281 -19.33 24.12 22.02
C ASP A 281 -19.88 23.29 23.21
N GLY A 282 -19.11 22.30 23.67
CA GLY A 282 -19.48 21.38 24.76
C GLY A 282 -20.46 20.26 24.39
N SER A 283 -21.10 20.32 23.22
CA SER A 283 -22.07 19.32 22.74
C SER A 283 -21.42 18.31 21.80
N PRO A 284 -21.80 17.03 21.81
CA PRO A 284 -21.25 16.04 20.88
C PRO A 284 -21.43 16.43 19.40
N LEU A 285 -20.39 16.25 18.59
CA LEU A 285 -20.48 16.46 17.14
C LEU A 285 -21.41 15.43 16.51
N LEU A 286 -22.53 15.90 15.97
CA LEU A 286 -23.56 15.02 15.40
C LEU A 286 -23.20 14.46 14.02
N ARG A 287 -22.54 15.26 13.18
CA ARG A 287 -22.16 14.85 11.84
C ARG A 287 -20.98 15.69 11.34
N GLY A 288 -20.00 15.06 10.71
CA GLY A 288 -18.83 15.78 10.21
C GLY A 288 -17.69 14.88 9.78
N ILE A 289 -16.60 15.50 9.34
CA ILE A 289 -15.34 14.83 9.04
C ILE A 289 -14.31 15.28 10.06
N ILE A 290 -13.61 14.33 10.66
CA ILE A 290 -12.40 14.59 11.44
C ILE A 290 -11.21 14.23 10.58
N VAL A 291 -10.29 15.17 10.44
CA VAL A 291 -8.99 14.92 9.83
C VAL A 291 -7.92 15.16 10.88
N LEU A 292 -7.13 14.12 11.17
CA LEU A 292 -5.91 14.24 11.95
C LEU A 292 -4.73 14.09 10.99
N THR A 293 -3.97 15.17 10.81
CA THR A 293 -2.79 15.20 9.93
C THR A 293 -1.52 15.10 10.77
N PRO A 294 -0.60 14.16 10.52
CA PRO A 294 0.62 14.04 11.30
C PRO A 294 1.50 15.28 11.15
N LEU A 295 2.17 15.67 12.25
CA LEU A 295 3.08 16.81 12.27
C LEU A 295 4.55 16.40 12.26
N ASP A 296 4.89 15.31 12.94
CA ASP A 296 6.29 14.91 13.13
C ASP A 296 6.88 14.27 11.87
N ASN A 297 6.08 13.53 11.11
CA ASN A 297 6.45 12.94 9.84
C ASN A 297 5.26 13.00 8.86
N PRO A 298 5.36 13.73 7.74
CA PRO A 298 4.25 13.84 6.78
C PRO A 298 3.88 12.52 6.10
N HIS A 299 4.74 11.50 6.18
CA HIS A 299 4.47 10.16 5.67
C HIS A 299 3.82 9.22 6.69
N ASP A 300 3.66 9.66 7.95
CA ASP A 300 2.86 8.88 8.90
C ASP A 300 1.39 8.88 8.43
N PRO A 301 0.61 7.83 8.72
CA PRO A 301 -0.75 7.78 8.18
C PRO A 301 -1.68 8.81 8.84
N PRO A 302 -2.48 9.54 8.04
CA PRO A 302 -3.50 10.43 8.58
C PRO A 302 -4.69 9.65 9.11
N VAL A 303 -5.52 10.31 9.91
CA VAL A 303 -6.83 9.78 10.34
C VAL A 303 -7.90 10.59 9.64
N ILE A 304 -8.77 9.92 8.88
CA ILE A 304 -9.97 10.54 8.31
C ILE A 304 -11.17 9.74 8.81
N VAL A 305 -12.03 10.39 9.58
CA VAL A 305 -13.25 9.77 10.10
C VAL A 305 -14.45 10.54 9.60
N TYR A 306 -15.33 9.85 8.88
CA TYR A 306 -16.66 10.36 8.63
C TYR A 306 -17.60 10.01 9.79
N MET A 307 -17.89 11.00 10.62
CA MET A 307 -18.76 10.85 11.77
C MET A 307 -20.21 11.03 11.36
N THR A 308 -21.00 9.97 11.52
CA THR A 308 -22.46 10.00 11.35
C THR A 308 -23.20 9.55 12.61
N ASN A 309 -22.46 9.27 13.69
CA ASN A 309 -23.01 8.70 14.92
C ASN A 309 -23.85 7.45 14.65
N THR A 310 -23.31 6.49 13.91
CA THR A 310 -23.88 5.16 13.74
C THR A 310 -22.89 4.12 14.28
N GLY A 311 -23.36 3.01 14.84
CA GLY A 311 -22.51 1.89 15.26
C GLY A 311 -21.63 2.05 16.52
N THR A 312 -21.42 3.26 17.05
CA THR A 312 -20.52 3.51 18.20
C THR A 312 -21.15 3.49 19.60
N GLY A 313 -22.48 3.44 19.74
CA GLY A 313 -23.19 3.44 21.03
C GLY A 313 -23.26 4.80 21.78
N GLU A 314 -22.43 5.79 21.41
CA GLU A 314 -22.39 7.11 22.05
C GLU A 314 -22.34 8.23 20.99
N LEU A 315 -22.94 9.40 21.26
CA LEU A 315 -22.88 10.56 20.37
C LEU A 315 -21.51 11.25 20.42
N GLY A 316 -21.03 11.75 19.29
CA GLY A 316 -19.71 12.34 19.15
C GLY A 316 -18.57 11.32 19.16
N ARG A 317 -18.86 10.03 19.31
CA ARG A 317 -17.83 8.99 19.40
C ARG A 317 -17.43 8.47 18.03
N PHE A 318 -16.14 8.23 17.86
CA PHE A 318 -15.59 7.49 16.74
C PHE A 318 -14.58 6.42 17.20
N SER A 319 -14.38 5.42 16.35
CA SER A 319 -13.42 4.35 16.55
C SER A 319 -12.79 3.95 15.23
N MET A 320 -11.51 3.60 15.25
CA MET A 320 -10.74 3.13 14.11
C MET A 320 -9.89 1.93 14.54
N PRO A 321 -9.94 0.80 13.82
CA PRO A 321 -9.10 -0.35 14.15
C PRO A 321 -7.63 -0.06 13.86
N ALA A 322 -6.72 -0.76 14.55
CA ALA A 322 -5.28 -0.54 14.43
C ALA A 322 -4.77 -0.62 12.99
N GLY A 323 -5.26 -1.56 12.17
CA GLY A 323 -4.84 -1.68 10.76
C GLY A 323 -5.10 -0.43 9.91
N GLN A 324 -6.06 0.42 10.30
CA GLN A 324 -6.40 1.68 9.63
C GLN A 324 -5.94 2.91 10.41
N GLY A 325 -5.50 2.72 11.66
CA GLY A 325 -5.28 3.78 12.66
C GLY A 325 -3.93 4.49 12.59
N PRO A 326 -3.77 5.63 13.28
CA PRO A 326 -2.55 6.42 13.26
C PRO A 326 -1.35 5.68 13.88
N VAL A 327 -0.17 6.31 13.85
CA VAL A 327 0.96 5.92 14.69
C VAL A 327 1.09 6.86 15.88
N LYS A 328 1.90 6.50 16.88
CA LYS A 328 2.21 7.40 17.99
C LYS A 328 2.87 8.69 17.47
N GLY A 329 2.38 9.85 17.90
CA GLY A 329 2.92 11.14 17.49
C GLY A 329 1.93 12.30 17.62
N LYS A 330 2.34 13.49 17.18
CA LYS A 330 1.50 14.68 17.18
C LYS A 330 0.73 14.84 15.88
N TYR A 331 -0.54 15.20 16.00
CA TYR A 331 -1.43 15.37 14.86
C TYR A 331 -2.19 16.70 14.96
N LYS A 332 -2.18 17.46 13.86
CA LYS A 332 -3.07 18.61 13.68
C LYS A 332 -4.50 18.13 13.50
N VAL A 333 -5.42 18.77 14.21
CA VAL A 333 -6.86 18.53 14.13
C VAL A 333 -7.50 19.46 13.11
N GLU A 334 -8.36 18.89 12.27
CA GLU A 334 -9.36 19.62 11.52
C GLU A 334 -10.73 18.96 11.73
N VAL A 335 -11.69 19.72 12.28
CA VAL A 335 -13.08 19.30 12.41
C VAL A 335 -13.90 20.02 11.35
N ARG A 336 -14.49 19.27 10.43
CA ARG A 336 -15.43 19.78 9.43
C ARG A 336 -16.83 19.42 9.86
N GLN A 337 -17.55 20.38 10.41
CA GLN A 337 -18.96 20.19 10.71
C GLN A 337 -19.74 20.12 9.39
N GLU A 338 -20.41 18.99 9.16
CA GLU A 338 -21.35 18.85 8.05
C GLU A 338 -22.68 19.53 8.40
N ALA A 339 -23.54 19.71 7.40
CA ALA A 339 -24.85 20.33 7.52
C ALA A 339 -25.56 19.93 8.83
N THR A 340 -25.91 20.95 9.62
CA THR A 340 -26.57 20.78 10.94
C THR A 340 -28.05 20.41 10.80
N ARG A 341 -28.57 20.45 9.57
CA ARG A 341 -29.91 20.01 9.15
C ARG A 341 -29.72 18.87 8.15
N TRP A 342 -30.62 17.90 8.12
CA TRP A 342 -30.43 16.56 7.52
C TRP A 342 -29.51 15.63 8.33
N THR A 343 -29.69 15.58 9.65
CA THR A 343 -29.04 14.54 10.46
C THR A 343 -29.55 13.14 10.06
N SER A 344 -28.62 12.18 10.02
CA SER A 344 -28.96 10.75 9.96
C SER A 344 -29.95 10.45 11.07
N ASN A 345 -31.03 9.76 10.74
CA ASN A 345 -32.11 9.43 11.66
C ASN A 345 -32.01 7.99 12.18
N SER A 346 -30.92 7.29 11.85
CA SER A 346 -30.65 5.93 12.32
C SER A 346 -30.58 5.77 13.84
N ARG A 347 -30.44 6.87 14.59
CA ARG A 347 -30.49 6.90 16.06
C ARG A 347 -31.73 7.59 16.65
N ASP A 348 -32.64 8.09 15.82
CA ASP A 348 -33.90 8.64 16.30
C ASP A 348 -34.84 7.48 16.69
N PRO A 349 -35.37 7.41 17.93
CA PRO A 349 -36.18 6.28 18.38
C PRO A 349 -37.38 5.97 17.50
N PHE A 350 -38.02 7.01 16.93
CA PHE A 350 -39.14 6.84 16.01
C PHE A 350 -38.68 6.15 14.72
N MET A 351 -37.56 6.60 14.16
CA MET A 351 -37.01 6.06 12.93
C MET A 351 -36.38 4.68 13.12
N ILE A 352 -35.77 4.38 14.27
CA ILE A 352 -35.32 3.03 14.62
C ILE A 352 -36.49 2.05 14.57
N ASN A 353 -37.63 2.42 15.18
CA ASN A 353 -38.84 1.60 15.18
C ASN A 353 -39.40 1.40 13.76
N MET A 354 -39.54 2.48 12.98
CA MET A 354 -40.00 2.40 11.59
C MET A 354 -39.09 1.53 10.71
N MET A 355 -37.77 1.65 10.86
CA MET A 355 -36.79 0.82 10.15
C MET A 355 -36.85 -0.66 10.55
N ALA A 356 -37.09 -0.95 11.83
CA ALA A 356 -37.28 -2.34 12.29
C ALA A 356 -38.53 -2.94 11.63
N LYS A 357 -39.67 -2.26 11.71
CA LYS A 357 -40.92 -2.68 11.05
C LYS A 357 -40.76 -2.85 9.54
N GLN A 358 -39.99 -1.97 8.89
CA GLN A 358 -39.70 -2.10 7.46
C GLN A 358 -38.89 -3.36 7.13
N ARG A 359 -37.84 -3.65 7.91
CA ARG A 359 -37.02 -4.85 7.72
C ARG A 359 -37.81 -6.13 7.94
N ASP A 360 -38.71 -6.10 8.92
CA ASP A 360 -39.55 -7.25 9.28
C ASP A 360 -40.84 -7.32 8.43
N ASN A 361 -40.97 -6.44 7.43
CA ASN A 361 -42.11 -6.31 6.53
C ASN A 361 -43.47 -6.20 7.26
N SER A 362 -43.48 -5.50 8.40
CA SER A 362 -44.62 -5.37 9.31
C SER A 362 -45.19 -3.94 9.36
N LEU A 363 -44.87 -3.09 8.38
CA LEU A 363 -45.39 -1.72 8.31
C LEU A 363 -46.88 -1.72 7.98
N THR A 364 -47.66 -1.04 8.81
CA THR A 364 -49.09 -0.80 8.55
C THR A 364 -49.33 0.52 7.82
N GLU A 365 -50.52 0.73 7.27
CA GLU A 365 -50.92 2.04 6.72
C GLU A 365 -50.87 3.16 7.76
N ALA A 366 -51.17 2.84 9.03
CA ALA A 366 -51.06 3.79 10.13
C ALA A 366 -49.61 4.19 10.39
N ASP A 367 -48.68 3.23 10.37
CA ASP A 367 -47.24 3.49 10.51
C ASP A 367 -46.72 4.37 9.37
N LEU A 368 -47.14 4.10 8.13
CA LEU A 368 -46.76 4.91 6.97
C LEU A 368 -47.29 6.35 7.08
N LYS A 369 -48.51 6.52 7.58
CA LYS A 369 -49.10 7.84 7.82
C LYS A 369 -48.33 8.59 8.91
N GLU A 370 -48.06 7.95 10.04
CA GLU A 370 -47.31 8.53 11.16
C GLU A 370 -45.90 8.92 10.74
N TRP A 371 -45.23 8.06 9.96
CA TRP A 371 -43.91 8.35 9.40
C TRP A 371 -43.95 9.51 8.41
N GLY A 372 -44.98 9.58 7.55
CA GLY A 372 -45.20 10.74 6.69
C GLY A 372 -45.37 12.05 7.48
N GLU A 373 -46.10 12.03 8.59
CA GLU A 373 -46.26 13.19 9.47
C GLU A 373 -44.97 13.57 10.19
N PHE A 374 -44.21 12.58 10.66
CA PHE A 374 -42.88 12.77 11.23
C PHE A 374 -41.94 13.47 10.25
N LEU A 375 -41.92 13.04 8.98
CA LEU A 375 -41.10 13.67 7.93
C LEU A 375 -41.53 15.10 7.64
N ARG A 376 -42.84 15.38 7.55
CA ARG A 376 -43.36 16.74 7.26
C ARG A 376 -43.06 17.75 8.36
N LYS A 377 -42.91 17.31 9.61
CA LYS A 377 -42.50 18.17 10.75
C LYS A 377 -41.01 18.50 10.73
N ARG A 378 -40.21 17.81 9.92
CA ARG A 378 -38.77 18.05 9.83
C ARG A 378 -38.47 19.19 8.87
N ASN A 379 -37.52 20.03 9.27
CA ASN A 379 -36.89 20.98 8.37
C ASN A 379 -35.88 20.23 7.48
N LEU A 380 -36.30 19.93 6.25
CA LEU A 380 -35.49 19.27 5.22
C LEU A 380 -34.83 20.29 4.26
N ASN A 381 -34.67 21.56 4.65
CA ASN A 381 -33.86 22.46 3.82
C ASN A 381 -32.37 22.10 3.97
N PRO A 382 -31.60 21.98 2.87
CA PRO A 382 -30.18 21.71 2.92
C PRO A 382 -29.46 22.83 3.71
N SER A 383 -28.78 22.47 4.79
CA SER A 383 -27.97 23.40 5.61
C SER A 383 -26.53 23.44 5.10
N ILE A 384 -26.35 23.66 3.80
CA ILE A 384 -25.01 23.91 3.24
C ILE A 384 -24.51 25.30 3.71
N ASP A 385 -25.46 26.21 4.00
CA ASP A 385 -25.18 27.43 4.74
C ASP A 385 -24.60 27.08 6.11
N ASN A 386 -23.38 27.55 6.38
CA ASN A 386 -22.63 27.36 7.62
C ASN A 386 -21.84 26.04 7.76
N GLN A 387 -21.31 25.43 6.68
CA GLN A 387 -20.19 24.49 6.87
C GLN A 387 -19.04 25.21 7.57
N ARG A 388 -18.68 24.71 8.76
CA ARG A 388 -17.61 25.29 9.59
C ARG A 388 -16.45 24.31 9.63
N VAL A 389 -15.26 24.86 9.37
CA VAL A 389 -14.01 24.13 9.48
C VAL A 389 -13.23 24.69 10.67
N PHE A 390 -13.02 23.87 11.68
CA PHE A 390 -12.28 24.22 12.89
C PHE A 390 -10.88 23.61 12.81
N ARG A 391 -9.86 24.46 12.67
CA ARG A 391 -8.43 24.10 12.71
C ARG A 391 -7.73 24.61 13.97
N LYS A 392 -8.44 25.44 14.71
CA LYS A 392 -8.05 26.11 15.95
C LYS A 392 -8.98 25.62 17.05
N GLN A 393 -8.51 25.57 18.28
CA GLN A 393 -9.36 25.08 19.37
C GLN A 393 -10.46 26.11 19.65
N ARG A 394 -10.09 27.40 19.73
CA ARG A 394 -10.98 28.54 19.94
C ARG A 394 -10.90 29.54 18.77
N PRO A 395 -11.94 30.36 18.52
CA PRO A 395 -11.98 31.31 17.41
C PRO A 395 -10.84 32.34 17.37
N GLY A 396 -10.18 32.62 18.49
CA GLY A 396 -9.06 33.56 18.60
C GLY A 396 -7.67 32.93 18.60
N ASP A 397 -7.56 31.60 18.56
CA ASP A 397 -6.24 30.97 18.65
C ASP A 397 -5.44 31.13 17.37
N VAL A 398 -4.17 31.48 17.51
CA VAL A 398 -3.23 31.59 16.38
C VAL A 398 -2.57 30.25 16.03
N LYS A 399 -2.45 29.32 17.00
CA LYS A 399 -1.82 28.01 16.81
C LYS A 399 -2.84 26.94 16.42
N ASP A 400 -2.43 26.02 15.56
CA ASP A 400 -3.27 24.88 15.20
C ASP A 400 -3.63 24.05 16.43
N TYR A 401 -4.85 23.51 16.44
CA TYR A 401 -5.24 22.55 17.46
C TYR A 401 -4.50 21.24 17.19
N VAL A 402 -3.72 20.78 18.17
CA VAL A 402 -2.91 19.57 18.08
C VAL A 402 -3.33 18.60 19.17
N VAL A 403 -3.44 17.32 18.81
CA VAL A 403 -3.60 16.20 19.74
C VAL A 403 -2.39 15.29 19.67
N GLU A 404 -2.08 14.64 20.79
CA GLU A 404 -1.04 13.62 20.84
C GLU A 404 -1.70 12.23 20.83
N ILE A 405 -1.33 11.40 19.88
CA ILE A 405 -1.77 10.01 19.78
C ILE A 405 -0.86 9.15 20.62
N VAL A 406 -1.44 8.45 21.60
CA VAL A 406 -0.74 7.53 22.50
C VAL A 406 -1.52 6.23 22.58
N GLU A 407 -0.82 5.09 22.60
CA GLU A 407 -1.43 3.77 22.65
C GLU A 407 -2.38 3.62 23.85
N GLY A 408 -3.58 3.10 23.59
CA GLY A 408 -4.61 2.85 24.60
C GLY A 408 -5.28 4.10 25.17
N LYS A 409 -4.89 5.32 24.76
CA LYS A 409 -5.54 6.55 25.22
C LYS A 409 -6.64 7.00 24.27
N GLU A 410 -7.77 7.37 24.85
CA GLU A 410 -8.85 8.03 24.11
C GLU A 410 -8.45 9.46 23.73
N VAL A 411 -8.82 9.89 22.53
CA VAL A 411 -8.60 11.26 22.05
C VAL A 411 -9.90 12.06 22.18
N VAL A 412 -9.88 13.10 23.00
CA VAL A 412 -10.99 14.05 23.14
C VAL A 412 -10.68 15.29 22.34
N ILE A 413 -11.53 15.59 21.35
CA ILE A 413 -11.42 16.75 20.48
C ILE A 413 -12.56 17.71 20.82
N GLU A 414 -12.23 18.90 21.30
CA GLU A 414 -13.22 19.93 21.59
C GLU A 414 -12.88 21.22 20.85
N VAL A 415 -13.80 21.65 19.99
CA VAL A 415 -13.68 22.88 19.20
C VAL A 415 -14.79 23.86 19.57
N PHE A 416 -14.49 25.15 19.51
CA PHE A 416 -15.40 26.22 19.90
C PHE A 416 -15.71 27.13 18.71
N GLY A 417 -16.99 27.37 18.46
CA GLY A 417 -17.49 28.23 17.39
C GLY A 417 -17.86 29.64 17.84
N LYS A 418 -17.79 29.94 19.14
CA LYS A 418 -18.03 31.25 19.74
C LYS A 418 -17.07 31.51 20.89
#